data_AF-A0A2G2LJS4-F1
#
_entry.id   AF-A0A2G2LJS4-F1
#
_cell.length_a   1.000
_cell.length_b   1.000
_cell.length_c   1.000
_cell.angle_alpha   90.00
_cell.angle_beta   90.00
_cell.angle_gamma   90.00
#
_symmetry.space_group_name_H-M   'P 1'
#
loop_
_entity.id
_entity.type
_entity.pdbx_description
1 polymer ?
#
loop_
_entity_poly.entity_id
_entity_poly.type
_entity_poly.pdbx_seq_one_letter_code
_entity_poly.pdbx_strand_id
1 'polypeptide(L)'
;MKDNNMRYLTGTALQSAQVSIARYCLNLEEQSGAINIAHVVTNINNEHRIVPINYLNLLINDITNAHYYLKNQKTRKMSRAGYWKFKALSPFEAKQQLNGELSVLNA
;
A
#
# COMPACT_ATOMS: atom_id res chain seq x y z
N MET A 1 -6.69 -17.69 27.79
CA MET A 1 -6.15 -16.70 26.82
C MET A 1 -5.78 -17.48 25.58
N LYS A 2 -6.41 -17.19 24.43
CA LYS A 2 -6.05 -17.85 23.17
C LYS A 2 -4.77 -17.19 22.66
N ASP A 3 -3.71 -17.97 22.51
CA ASP A 3 -2.52 -17.55 21.78
C ASP A 3 -2.95 -17.19 20.35
N ASN A 4 -3.01 -15.89 20.07
CA ASN A 4 -3.11 -15.40 18.70
C ASN A 4 -1.78 -15.78 18.03
N ASN A 5 -1.78 -16.94 17.38
CA ASN A 5 -0.69 -17.41 16.53
C ASN A 5 -0.47 -16.35 15.45
N MET A 6 0.46 -15.42 15.69
CA MET A 6 0.77 -14.32 14.77
C MET A 6 1.27 -14.91 13.47
N ARG A 7 0.39 -14.95 12.47
CA ARG A 7 0.70 -15.51 11.17
C ARG A 7 1.01 -14.37 10.22
N TYR A 8 2.26 -14.29 9.79
CA TYR A 8 2.68 -13.36 8.74
C TYR A 8 2.05 -13.75 7.40
N LEU A 9 1.83 -12.78 6.53
CA LEU A 9 1.29 -13.03 5.19
C LEU A 9 2.34 -13.71 4.31
N THR A 10 1.88 -14.65 3.49
CA THR A 10 2.73 -15.38 2.54
C THR A 10 2.00 -15.59 1.21
N GLY A 11 2.74 -15.88 0.15
CA GLY A 11 2.16 -16.24 -1.15
C GLY A 11 1.27 -15.14 -1.74
N THR A 12 0.09 -15.53 -2.23
CA THR A 12 -0.86 -14.62 -2.89
C THR A 12 -1.38 -13.53 -1.95
N ALA A 13 -1.59 -13.83 -0.67
CA ALA A 13 -2.05 -12.84 0.30
C ALA A 13 -1.01 -11.73 0.51
N LEU A 14 0.29 -12.09 0.55
CA LEU A 14 1.38 -11.11 0.63
C LEU A 14 1.44 -10.24 -0.64
N GLN A 15 1.31 -10.86 -1.81
CA GLN A 15 1.31 -10.13 -3.09
C GLN A 15 0.13 -9.14 -3.17
N SER A 16 -1.07 -9.56 -2.76
CA SER A 16 -2.25 -8.69 -2.69
C SER A 16 -2.03 -7.53 -1.72
N ALA A 17 -1.45 -7.77 -0.54
CA ALA A 17 -1.12 -6.73 0.42
C ALA A 17 -0.11 -5.72 -0.16
N GLN A 18 0.96 -6.21 -0.81
CA GLN A 18 1.98 -5.36 -1.44
C GLN A 18 1.37 -4.41 -2.49
N VAL A 19 0.51 -4.93 -3.37
CA VAL A 19 -0.17 -4.11 -4.39
C VAL A 19 -1.11 -3.08 -3.76
N SER A 20 -1.83 -3.47 -2.71
CA SER A 20 -2.78 -2.60 -2.01
C SER A 20 -2.06 -1.44 -1.31
N ILE A 21 -0.93 -1.73 -0.65
CA ILE A 21 -0.09 -0.69 -0.02
C ILE A 21 0.55 0.20 -1.08
N ALA A 22 1.00 -0.35 -2.21
CA ALA A 22 1.55 0.45 -3.30
C ALA A 22 0.50 1.43 -3.88
N ARG A 23 -0.77 1.01 -4.01
CA ARG A 23 -1.89 1.89 -4.40
C ARG A 23 -2.15 2.99 -3.37
N TYR A 24 -2.11 2.63 -2.08
CA TYR A 24 -2.24 3.60 -1.00
C TYR A 24 -1.12 4.65 -1.05
N CYS A 25 0.13 4.22 -1.22
CA CYS A 25 1.28 5.10 -1.39
C CYS A 25 1.11 6.05 -2.59
N LEU A 26 0.61 5.54 -3.72
CA LEU A 26 0.38 6.36 -4.90
C LEU A 26 -0.70 7.42 -4.66
N ASN A 27 -1.80 7.06 -3.99
CA ASN A 27 -2.88 8.00 -3.66
C ASN A 27 -2.41 9.09 -2.68
N LEU A 28 -1.53 8.74 -1.74
CA LEU A 28 -0.89 9.70 -0.85
C LEU A 28 0.01 10.66 -1.63
N GLU A 29 0.88 10.14 -2.50
CA GLU A 29 1.76 10.95 -3.35
C GLU A 29 0.97 11.92 -4.24
N GLU A 30 -0.16 11.49 -4.81
CA GLU A 30 -1.04 12.33 -5.63
C GLU A 30 -1.65 13.52 -4.85
N GLN A 31 -1.73 13.43 -3.52
CA GLN A 31 -2.29 14.48 -2.66
C GLN A 31 -1.23 15.39 -2.05
N SER A 32 -0.09 14.83 -1.63
CA SER A 32 1.00 15.57 -0.99
C SER A 32 2.09 16.03 -1.95
N GLY A 33 2.12 15.51 -3.18
CA GLY A 33 3.16 15.76 -4.19
C GLY A 33 4.44 14.92 -4.01
N ALA A 34 4.66 14.33 -2.83
CA ALA A 34 5.78 13.45 -2.52
C ALA A 34 5.44 12.47 -1.40
N ILE A 35 6.10 11.31 -1.37
CA ILE A 35 5.90 10.28 -0.34
C ILE A 35 7.21 9.64 0.12
N ASN A 36 7.32 9.38 1.43
CA ASN A 36 8.33 8.49 2.00
C ASN A 36 7.75 7.08 2.17
N ILE A 37 7.95 6.23 1.15
CA ILE A 37 7.41 4.85 1.13
C ILE A 37 7.93 4.04 2.30
N ALA A 38 9.22 4.15 2.63
CA ALA A 38 9.83 3.39 3.73
C ALA A 38 9.14 3.68 5.07
N HIS A 39 8.85 4.95 5.37
CA HIS A 39 8.15 5.33 6.58
C HIS A 39 6.71 4.78 6.61
N VAL A 40 5.97 4.92 5.51
CA VAL A 40 4.58 4.44 5.40
C VAL A 40 4.51 2.92 5.56
N VAL A 41 5.36 2.17 4.86
CA VAL A 41 5.41 0.71 4.94
C VAL A 41 5.83 0.25 6.33
N THR A 42 6.77 0.92 6.97
CA THR A 42 7.19 0.59 8.35
C THR A 42 6.02 0.73 9.32
N ASN A 43 5.27 1.83 9.25
CA ASN A 43 4.11 2.05 10.12
C ASN A 43 3.02 1.00 9.87
N ILE A 44 2.72 0.71 8.59
CA ILE A 44 1.73 -0.32 8.23
C ILE A 44 2.18 -1.71 8.72
N ASN A 45 3.46 -2.06 8.58
CA ASN A 45 3.96 -3.35 9.05
C ASN A 45 3.94 -3.46 10.58
N ASN A 46 4.16 -2.36 11.30
CA ASN A 46 4.03 -2.33 12.76
C ASN A 46 2.57 -2.49 13.20
N GLU A 47 1.62 -1.88 12.49
CA GLU A 47 0.18 -1.98 12.75
C GLU A 47 -0.38 -3.37 12.42
N HIS A 48 -0.02 -3.93 11.26
CA HIS A 48 -0.67 -5.12 10.70
C HIS A 48 0.19 -6.38 10.69
N ARG A 49 1.46 -6.29 11.06
CA ARG A 49 2.40 -7.43 11.15
C ARG A 49 2.43 -8.27 9.86
N ILE A 50 2.60 -7.59 8.71
CA ILE A 50 2.53 -8.19 7.37
C ILE A 50 3.67 -9.19 7.18
N VAL A 51 4.89 -8.77 7.49
CA VAL A 51 6.11 -9.61 7.44
C VAL A 51 6.91 -9.47 8.73
N PRO A 52 7.75 -10.47 9.06
CA PRO A 52 8.68 -10.34 10.17
C PRO A 52 9.68 -9.20 9.94
N ILE A 53 10.22 -8.62 11.01
CA ILE A 53 11.08 -7.43 10.93
C ILE A 53 12.32 -7.62 10.05
N ASN A 54 12.89 -8.83 10.01
CA ASN A 54 14.04 -9.16 9.15
C ASN A 54 13.69 -9.15 7.65
N TYR A 55 12.40 -9.20 7.28
CA TYR A 55 11.90 -9.08 5.92
C TYR A 55 11.36 -7.68 5.60
N LEU A 56 11.39 -6.72 6.54
CA LEU A 56 10.82 -5.38 6.34
C LEU A 56 11.47 -4.65 5.15
N ASN A 57 12.80 -4.71 5.04
CA ASN A 57 13.51 -4.07 3.92
C ASN A 57 13.13 -4.68 2.56
N LEU A 58 12.86 -5.98 2.50
CA LEU A 58 12.38 -6.65 1.29
C LEU A 58 10.95 -6.20 0.95
N LEU A 59 10.07 -6.11 1.95
CA LEU A 59 8.72 -5.59 1.77
C LEU A 59 8.73 -4.13 1.26
N ILE A 60 9.60 -3.27 1.80
CA ILE A 60 9.76 -1.88 1.35
C ILE A 60 10.19 -1.84 -0.13
N ASN A 61 11.15 -2.67 -0.52
CA ASN A 61 11.63 -2.73 -1.90
C ASN A 61 10.52 -3.21 -2.86
N ASP A 62 9.81 -4.27 -2.50
CA ASP A 62 8.71 -4.81 -3.32
C ASP A 62 7.59 -3.77 -3.53
N ILE A 63 7.21 -3.07 -2.46
CA ILE A 63 6.19 -2.03 -2.53
C ILE A 63 6.67 -0.82 -3.34
N THR A 64 7.95 -0.45 -3.21
CA THR A 64 8.55 0.63 -4.01
C THR A 64 8.53 0.29 -5.50
N ASN A 65 8.89 -0.94 -5.87
CA ASN A 65 8.82 -1.42 -7.25
C ASN A 65 7.38 -1.43 -7.78
N ALA A 66 6.44 -1.95 -6.99
CA ALA A 66 5.02 -1.95 -7.33
C ALA A 66 4.46 -0.52 -7.49
N HIS A 67 4.88 0.41 -6.63
CA HIS A 67 4.50 1.83 -6.71
C HIS A 67 4.95 2.44 -8.05
N TYR A 68 6.23 2.29 -8.42
CA TYR A 68 6.73 2.81 -9.69
C TYR A 68 6.07 2.15 -10.89
N TYR A 69 5.81 0.84 -10.83
CA TYR A 69 5.08 0.14 -11.87
C TYR A 69 3.67 0.73 -12.08
N LEU A 70 2.91 0.90 -10.99
CA LEU A 70 1.57 1.48 -11.03
C LEU A 70 1.58 2.92 -11.51
N LYS A 71 2.53 3.73 -11.05
CA LYS A 71 2.73 5.12 -11.48
C LYS A 71 2.97 5.19 -12.99
N ASN A 72 3.89 4.38 -13.50
CA ASN A 72 4.24 4.33 -14.92
C ASN A 72 3.10 3.80 -15.81
N GLN A 73 2.25 2.91 -15.29
CA GLN A 73 1.03 2.50 -16.00
C GLN A 73 0.02 3.64 -16.16
N LYS A 74 -0.14 4.51 -15.15
CA LYS A 74 -1.01 5.70 -15.24
C LYS A 74 -0.51 6.68 -16.31
N THR A 75 0.81 6.82 -16.50
CA THR A 75 1.43 7.77 -17.44
C THR A 75 1.24 7.42 -18.92
N ARG A 76 0.79 6.21 -19.27
CA ARG A 76 0.50 5.84 -20.67
C ARG A 76 -0.76 6.51 -21.23
N LYS A 77 -1.56 7.19 -20.41
CA LYS A 77 -2.61 8.10 -20.89
C LYS A 77 -2.00 9.49 -21.10
N MET A 78 -1.92 9.93 -22.36
CA MET A 78 -1.53 11.28 -22.75
C MET A 78 -2.32 12.33 -21.94
N SER A 79 -1.60 13.32 -21.40
CA SER A 79 -2.15 14.46 -20.68
C SER A 79 -3.23 15.17 -21.50
N ARG A 80 -4.46 15.23 -20.97
CA ARG A 80 -5.46 16.23 -21.33
C ARG A 80 -5.53 17.20 -20.15
N ALA A 81 -4.63 18.17 -20.12
CA ALA A 81 -4.59 19.20 -19.10
C ALA A 81 -6.00 19.73 -18.76
N GLY A 82 -6.32 19.87 -17.47
CA GLY A 82 -7.35 20.81 -17.02
C GLY A 82 -8.81 20.34 -16.88
N TYR A 83 -9.13 19.05 -17.02
CA TYR A 83 -10.52 18.60 -16.84
C TYR A 83 -10.60 17.47 -15.81
N TRP A 84 -11.51 17.62 -14.85
CA TRP A 84 -11.91 16.66 -13.81
C TRP A 84 -11.06 16.67 -12.52
N LYS A 85 -11.56 17.43 -11.52
CA LYS A 85 -11.59 17.02 -10.12
C LYS A 85 -12.14 15.59 -10.05
N PHE A 86 -11.31 14.58 -10.22
CA PHE A 86 -11.66 13.23 -9.82
C PHE A 86 -11.73 13.25 -8.30
N LYS A 87 -12.77 12.64 -7.72
CA LYS A 87 -12.86 12.34 -6.29
C LYS A 87 -11.61 11.52 -5.91
N ALA A 88 -10.52 12.20 -5.54
CA ALA A 88 -9.41 11.58 -4.85
C ALA A 88 -10.00 11.10 -3.53
N LEU A 89 -9.97 9.80 -3.27
CA LEU A 89 -10.24 9.30 -1.91
C LEU A 89 -9.33 10.10 -0.98
N SER A 90 -9.90 10.70 0.06
CA SER A 90 -9.10 11.32 1.09
C SER A 90 -8.15 10.28 1.70
N PRO A 91 -7.03 10.69 2.33
CA PRO A 91 -6.06 9.76 2.89
C PRO A 91 -6.70 8.83 3.93
N PHE A 92 -7.74 9.32 4.61
CA PHE A 92 -8.56 8.57 5.56
C PHE A 92 -9.37 7.47 4.90
N GLU A 93 -10.09 7.78 3.83
CA GLU A 93 -10.87 6.78 3.08
C GLU A 93 -9.95 5.73 2.45
N ALA A 94 -8.80 6.15 1.92
CA ALA A 94 -7.81 5.24 1.36
C ALA A 94 -7.21 4.32 2.44
N LYS A 95 -6.96 4.83 3.65
CA LYS A 95 -6.52 4.01 4.79
C LYS A 95 -7.63 3.05 5.25
N GLN A 96 -8.89 3.49 5.26
CA GLN A 96 -10.03 2.63 5.61
C GLN A 96 -10.18 1.46 4.63
N GLN A 97 -10.03 1.73 3.33
CA GLN A 97 -10.06 0.68 2.31
C GLN A 97 -8.90 -0.32 2.47
N LEU A 98 -7.69 0.19 2.68
CA LEU A 98 -6.52 -0.66 2.95
C LEU A 98 -6.75 -1.57 4.16
N ASN A 99 -7.28 -1.00 5.26
CA ASN A 99 -7.58 -1.78 6.47
C ASN A 99 -8.60 -2.88 6.20
N GLY A 100 -9.63 -2.61 5.37
CA GLY A 100 -10.60 -3.61 4.94
C GLY A 100 -9.93 -4.76 4.18
N GLU A 101 -9.12 -4.43 3.17
CA GLU A 101 -8.41 -5.41 2.34
C GLU A 101 -7.45 -6.27 3.17
N LEU A 102 -6.68 -5.66 4.09
CA LEU A 102 -5.76 -6.39 4.96
C LEU A 102 -6.47 -7.27 5.99
N SER A 103 -7.66 -6.89 6.45
CA SER A 103 -8.43 -7.69 7.40
C SER A 103 -8.96 -8.99 6.78
N VAL A 104 -9.39 -8.93 5.52
CA VAL A 104 -9.86 -10.09 4.74
C VAL A 104 -8.70 -11.06 4.47
N LEU A 105 -7.49 -10.55 4.24
CA LEU A 105 -6.31 -11.37 3.95
C LEU A 105 -5.69 -12.05 5.17
N ASN A 106 -5.98 -11.54 6.37
CA ASN A 106 -5.50 -12.08 7.66
C ASN A 106 -6.52 -13.00 8.36
N ALA A 107 -7.71 -13.20 7.78
CA ALA A 107 -8.75 -14.12 8.26
C ALA A 107 -8.47 -15.57 7.84
#